data_AF-A0A4P6BJ23-F1
#
_entry.id   AF-A0A4P6BJ23-F1
#
_cell.length_a   1.000
_cell.length_b   1.000
_cell.length_c   1.000
_cell.angle_alpha   90.00
_cell.angle_beta   90.00
_cell.angle_gamma   90.00
#
_symmetry.space_group_name_H-M   'P 1'
#
loop_
_entity.id
_entity.type
_entity.pdbx_description
1 polymer ?
#
loop_
_entity_poly.entity_id
_entity_poly.type
_entity_poly.pdbx_seq_one_letter_code
_entity_poly.pdbx_strand_id
1 'polypeptide(L)'
;MPVKINKVRYDYIRPKIAEFIAKQKINRLPVDPMQIIARNKWTVRTYDYYAKKHGVMLKDVIEAYGSEDAFTIYQNGLYSIAYNDKIRSPGRIRFSLMHEIGHIYLKHLEEFDQTILARGGLTDEEYDILETEADIFASETLAPSEVLLSLGWTNYSVIEKRCKLSRKAAKFKASRLFDLIFNWVYVDPRSPIIANFYDFIYQKKCNHCGYGFISSKAKYCPICGNKLIWGEGKMIYNDGYDLDENGRAIKCPRCDNEEINYKGDYCTICGTYLINKCIDKTEVDINGNEFIIKGSCGPVPGNARYCPICGSETTFYRMKLLAPWEKAKEILETQSKTAATKEDIEIDEDDLPF
;
A
#
# COMPACT_ATOMS: atom_id res chain seq x y z
N MET A 1 7.52 -38.22 14.87
CA MET A 1 6.81 -38.89 13.78
C MET A 1 6.71 -37.89 12.64
N PRO A 2 7.10 -38.22 11.40
CA PRO A 2 6.92 -37.31 10.27
C PRO A 2 5.43 -36.97 10.13
N VAL A 3 5.13 -35.69 9.94
CA VAL A 3 3.76 -35.20 9.81
C VAL A 3 3.23 -35.68 8.46
N LYS A 4 2.26 -36.60 8.47
CA LYS A 4 1.64 -37.09 7.23
C LYS A 4 0.69 -36.03 6.68
N ILE A 5 0.87 -35.60 5.43
CA ILE A 5 0.03 -34.58 4.79
C ILE A 5 -0.83 -35.24 3.72
N ASN A 6 -2.15 -35.03 3.77
CA ASN A 6 -3.10 -35.63 2.83
C ASN A 6 -3.99 -34.62 2.09
N LYS A 7 -3.86 -33.32 2.41
CA LYS A 7 -4.52 -32.22 1.73
C LYS A 7 -3.79 -30.90 1.98
N VAL A 8 -3.99 -29.94 1.09
CA VAL A 8 -3.55 -28.54 1.25
C VAL A 8 -4.07 -27.94 2.56
N ARG A 9 -3.17 -27.43 3.39
CA ARG A 9 -3.47 -26.92 4.74
C ARG A 9 -3.84 -25.44 4.72
N TYR A 10 -4.99 -25.09 4.15
CA TYR A 10 -5.43 -23.69 4.05
C TYR A 10 -5.48 -22.94 5.40
N ASP A 11 -5.87 -23.62 6.48
CA ASP A 11 -5.94 -23.06 7.83
C ASP A 11 -4.55 -22.75 8.42
N TYR A 12 -3.50 -23.41 7.91
CA TYR A 12 -2.11 -23.14 8.25
C TYR A 12 -1.53 -22.00 7.39
N ILE A 13 -1.76 -22.06 6.07
CA ILE A 13 -1.13 -21.14 5.11
C ILE A 13 -1.68 -19.71 5.24
N ARG A 14 -2.99 -19.54 5.43
CA ARG A 14 -3.61 -18.20 5.47
C ARG A 14 -3.05 -17.34 6.62
N PRO A 15 -3.00 -17.82 7.88
CA PRO A 15 -2.34 -17.08 8.95
C PRO A 15 -0.86 -16.82 8.67
N LYS A 16 -0.14 -17.78 8.07
CA LYS A 16 1.27 -17.64 7.73
C LYS A 16 1.54 -16.55 6.70
N ILE A 17 0.68 -16.40 5.70
CA ILE A 17 0.77 -15.29 4.72
C ILE A 17 0.61 -13.94 5.43
N ALA A 18 -0.39 -13.81 6.30
CA ALA A 18 -0.61 -12.58 7.07
C ALA A 18 0.58 -12.26 7.99
N GLU A 19 1.10 -13.26 8.71
CA GLU A 19 2.30 -13.14 9.55
C GLU A 19 3.51 -12.71 8.72
N PHE A 20 3.70 -13.30 7.54
CA PHE A 20 4.80 -12.97 6.64
C PHE A 20 4.71 -11.54 6.13
N ILE A 21 3.54 -11.12 5.63
CA ILE A 21 3.28 -9.76 5.16
C ILE A 21 3.59 -8.74 6.27
N ALA A 22 3.16 -9.00 7.50
CA ALA A 22 3.44 -8.18 8.66
C ALA A 22 4.95 -8.12 8.96
N LYS A 23 5.59 -9.28 9.10
CA LYS A 23 7.02 -9.42 9.44
C LYS A 23 7.93 -8.75 8.41
N GLN A 24 7.62 -8.90 7.13
CA GLN A 24 8.39 -8.32 6.03
C GLN A 24 8.04 -6.85 5.74
N LYS A 25 7.10 -6.27 6.49
CA LYS A 25 6.59 -4.90 6.32
C LYS A 25 6.11 -4.65 4.89
N ILE A 26 5.43 -5.64 4.31
CA ILE A 26 4.86 -5.52 2.97
C ILE A 26 3.58 -4.70 3.11
N ASN A 27 3.58 -3.52 2.50
CA ASN A 27 2.49 -2.55 2.59
C ASN A 27 2.14 -1.89 1.25
N ARG A 28 2.74 -2.36 0.14
CA ARG A 28 2.51 -1.79 -1.20
C ARG A 28 2.70 -2.84 -2.28
N LEU A 29 2.03 -2.62 -3.41
CA LEU A 29 2.23 -3.40 -4.63
C LEU A 29 2.98 -2.55 -5.67
N PRO A 30 3.84 -3.16 -6.50
CA PRO A 30 4.18 -4.59 -6.53
C PRO A 30 5.16 -5.00 -5.42
N VAL A 31 5.00 -6.20 -4.87
CA VAL A 31 5.95 -6.78 -3.90
C VAL A 31 7.27 -7.17 -4.59
N ASP A 32 8.42 -6.99 -3.95
CA ASP A 32 9.72 -7.31 -4.53
C ASP A 32 10.38 -8.51 -3.82
N PRO A 33 10.38 -9.71 -4.43
CA PRO A 33 11.02 -10.89 -3.86
C PRO A 33 12.51 -10.69 -3.57
N MET A 34 13.24 -9.95 -4.41
CA MET A 34 14.69 -9.76 -4.24
C MET A 34 14.98 -8.92 -3.00
N GLN A 35 14.17 -7.90 -2.72
CA GLN A 35 14.29 -7.12 -1.49
C GLN A 35 13.99 -7.96 -0.25
N ILE A 36 13.02 -8.87 -0.32
CA ILE A 36 12.71 -9.79 0.78
C ILE A 36 13.90 -10.70 1.04
N ILE A 37 14.46 -11.32 -0.01
CA ILE A 37 15.63 -12.19 0.09
C ILE A 37 16.80 -11.44 0.76
N ALA A 38 17.09 -10.22 0.30
CA ALA A 38 18.15 -9.39 0.87
C ALA A 38 17.91 -9.06 2.35
N ARG A 39 16.68 -8.66 2.73
CA ARG A 39 16.33 -8.33 4.13
C ARG A 39 16.48 -9.51 5.08
N ASN A 40 16.17 -10.73 4.62
CA ASN A 40 16.30 -11.95 5.41
C ASN A 40 17.71 -12.55 5.35
N LYS A 41 18.65 -11.90 4.65
CA LYS A 41 20.04 -12.34 4.48
C LYS A 41 20.16 -13.73 3.85
N TRP A 42 19.19 -14.11 3.00
CA TRP A 42 19.31 -15.33 2.19
C TRP A 42 20.18 -15.03 0.96
N THR A 43 20.96 -16.02 0.53
CA THR A 43 21.78 -15.86 -0.68
C THR A 43 20.93 -16.09 -1.91
N VAL A 44 21.15 -15.31 -2.96
CA VAL A 44 20.51 -15.52 -4.27
C VAL A 44 21.55 -15.56 -5.37
N ARG A 45 21.44 -16.56 -6.25
CA ARG A 45 22.31 -16.74 -7.42
C ARG A 45 21.47 -17.08 -8.66
N THR A 46 22.06 -16.87 -9.83
CA THR A 46 21.41 -17.25 -11.09
C THR A 46 21.91 -18.62 -11.54
N TYR A 47 21.15 -19.31 -12.38
CA TYR A 47 21.62 -20.54 -13.01
C TYR A 47 22.85 -20.26 -13.90
N ASP A 48 22.89 -19.10 -14.58
CA ASP A 48 24.06 -18.65 -15.34
C ASP A 48 25.33 -18.54 -14.47
N TYR A 49 25.20 -18.11 -13.22
CA TYR A 49 26.32 -18.09 -12.27
C TYR A 49 26.84 -19.50 -11.99
N TYR A 50 25.96 -20.49 -11.75
CA TYR A 50 26.36 -21.87 -11.52
C TYR A 50 26.98 -22.50 -12.78
N ALA A 51 26.36 -22.28 -13.95
CA ALA A 51 26.87 -22.75 -15.23
C ALA A 51 28.32 -22.29 -15.46
N LYS A 52 28.58 -20.99 -15.27
CA LYS A 52 29.93 -20.40 -15.39
C LYS A 52 30.89 -20.93 -14.33
N LYS A 53 30.45 -21.02 -13.08
CA LYS A 53 31.28 -21.48 -11.95
C LYS A 53 31.75 -22.93 -12.15
N HIS A 54 30.92 -23.78 -12.74
CA HIS A 54 31.20 -25.20 -12.93
C HIS A 54 31.67 -25.55 -14.36
N GLY A 55 31.72 -24.57 -15.28
CA GLY A 55 32.09 -24.81 -16.68
C GLY A 55 31.10 -25.69 -17.44
N VAL A 56 29.82 -25.69 -17.04
CA VAL A 56 28.75 -26.52 -17.61
C VAL A 56 27.74 -25.67 -18.38
N MET A 57 26.90 -26.31 -19.19
CA MET A 57 25.81 -25.62 -19.87
C MET A 57 24.63 -25.38 -18.92
N LEU A 58 23.79 -24.39 -19.23
CA LEU A 58 22.57 -24.09 -18.46
C LEU A 58 21.64 -25.32 -18.34
N LYS A 59 21.55 -26.14 -19.39
CA LYS A 59 20.76 -27.38 -19.39
C LYS A 59 21.25 -28.37 -18.32
N ASP A 60 22.55 -28.44 -18.09
CA ASP A 60 23.16 -29.38 -17.13
C ASP A 60 22.86 -28.91 -15.71
N VAL A 61 22.79 -27.59 -15.47
CA VAL A 61 22.31 -27.01 -14.21
C VAL A 61 20.85 -27.36 -13.97
N ILE A 62 19.98 -27.17 -14.96
CA ILE A 62 18.55 -27.51 -14.86
C ILE A 62 18.36 -28.99 -14.55
N GLU A 63 19.08 -29.87 -15.24
CA GLU A 63 19.02 -31.32 -15.04
C GLU A 63 19.53 -31.72 -13.65
N ALA A 64 20.66 -31.16 -13.20
CA ALA A 64 21.25 -31.47 -11.91
C ALA A 64 20.34 -31.07 -10.73
N TYR A 65 19.64 -29.95 -10.85
CA TYR A 65 18.77 -29.42 -9.79
C TYR A 65 17.29 -29.78 -9.94
N GLY A 66 16.89 -30.36 -11.08
CA GLY A 66 15.54 -30.86 -11.32
C GLY A 66 14.45 -29.79 -11.49
N SER A 67 14.83 -28.52 -11.68
CA SER A 67 13.89 -27.40 -11.83
C SER A 67 14.31 -26.45 -12.94
N GLU A 68 13.38 -26.16 -13.85
CA GLU A 68 13.58 -25.20 -14.95
C GLU A 68 13.58 -23.73 -14.47
N ASP A 69 12.99 -23.45 -13.31
CA ASP A 69 12.62 -22.10 -12.90
C ASP A 69 13.47 -21.57 -11.74
N ALA A 70 13.42 -22.25 -10.60
CA ALA A 70 14.16 -21.91 -9.40
C ALA A 70 14.26 -23.11 -8.45
N PHE A 71 15.20 -23.06 -7.52
CA PHE A 71 15.29 -24.00 -6.42
C PHE A 71 15.89 -23.34 -5.18
N THR A 72 15.66 -23.95 -4.02
CA THR A 72 16.25 -23.53 -2.75
C THR A 72 17.06 -24.66 -2.12
N ILE A 73 18.20 -24.30 -1.55
CA ILE A 73 19.05 -25.18 -0.75
C ILE A 73 19.12 -24.64 0.66
N TYR A 74 18.98 -25.52 1.64
CA TYR A 74 19.26 -25.25 3.04
C TYR A 74 20.52 -26.02 3.47
N GLN A 75 21.59 -25.30 3.84
CA GLN A 75 22.84 -25.89 4.31
C GLN A 75 23.43 -25.05 5.46
N ASN A 76 23.86 -25.71 6.54
CA ASN A 76 24.50 -25.09 7.70
C ASN A 76 23.72 -23.89 8.29
N GLY A 77 22.39 -23.99 8.35
CA GLY A 77 21.53 -22.91 8.87
C GLY A 77 21.32 -21.75 7.91
N LEU A 78 21.81 -21.84 6.67
CA LEU A 78 21.72 -20.79 5.66
C LEU A 78 20.88 -21.25 4.47
N TYR A 79 20.00 -20.36 4.01
CA TYR A 79 19.19 -20.54 2.82
C TYR A 79 19.85 -19.90 1.61
N SER A 80 19.93 -20.67 0.52
CA SER A 80 20.39 -20.19 -0.78
C SER A 80 19.36 -20.50 -1.86
N ILE A 81 18.90 -19.45 -2.53
CA ILE A 81 17.96 -19.52 -3.64
C ILE A 81 18.73 -19.39 -4.96
N ALA A 82 18.37 -20.21 -5.94
CA ALA A 82 18.86 -20.11 -7.30
C ALA A 82 17.69 -19.98 -8.27
N TYR A 83 17.83 -19.19 -9.33
CA TYR A 83 16.79 -19.07 -10.34
C TYR A 83 17.34 -18.96 -11.77
N ASN A 84 16.52 -19.35 -12.73
CA ASN A 84 16.83 -19.27 -14.15
C ASN A 84 16.65 -17.84 -14.68
N ASP A 85 17.77 -17.12 -14.83
CA ASP A 85 17.82 -15.75 -15.34
C ASP A 85 17.53 -15.64 -16.84
N LYS A 86 17.46 -16.75 -17.58
CA LYS A 86 17.13 -16.76 -19.01
C LYS A 86 15.63 -16.80 -19.30
N ILE A 87 14.78 -16.91 -18.27
CA ILE A 87 13.33 -16.87 -18.42
C ILE A 87 12.92 -15.49 -18.95
N ARG A 88 12.31 -15.47 -20.14
CA ARG A 88 11.89 -14.22 -20.82
C ARG A 88 10.83 -13.42 -20.07
N SER A 89 10.07 -14.07 -19.18
CA SER A 89 8.98 -13.44 -18.43
C SER A 89 9.46 -13.01 -17.04
N PRO A 90 9.67 -11.70 -16.77
CA PRO A 90 10.08 -11.24 -15.45
C PRO A 90 9.04 -11.58 -14.37
N GLY A 91 7.76 -11.61 -14.75
CA GLY A 91 6.68 -12.03 -13.86
C GLY A 91 6.74 -13.51 -13.47
N ARG A 92 7.29 -14.38 -14.33
CA ARG A 92 7.54 -15.80 -13.98
C ARG A 92 8.70 -15.89 -13.00
N ILE A 93 9.82 -15.22 -13.26
CA ILE A 93 10.97 -15.14 -12.32
C ILE A 93 10.51 -14.66 -10.93
N ARG A 94 9.71 -13.58 -10.88
CA ARG A 94 9.18 -13.05 -9.62
C ARG A 94 8.31 -14.05 -8.88
N PHE A 95 7.49 -14.82 -9.60
CA PHE A 95 6.66 -15.85 -9.02
C PHE A 95 7.52 -17.00 -8.48
N SER A 96 8.47 -17.52 -9.28
CA SER A 96 9.39 -18.59 -8.86
C SER A 96 10.19 -18.20 -7.62
N LEU A 97 10.73 -16.97 -7.56
CA LEU A 97 11.42 -16.49 -6.36
C LEU A 97 10.51 -16.42 -5.14
N MET A 98 9.25 -15.98 -5.29
CA MET A 98 8.33 -15.95 -4.14
C MET A 98 7.86 -17.35 -3.73
N HIS A 99 7.76 -18.28 -4.69
CA HIS A 99 7.47 -19.69 -4.44
C HIS A 99 8.58 -20.32 -3.58
N GLU A 100 9.85 -20.11 -3.93
CA GLU A 100 11.01 -20.49 -3.11
C GLU A 100 10.97 -19.89 -1.69
N ILE A 101 10.64 -18.61 -1.58
CA ILE A 101 10.44 -17.95 -0.28
C ILE A 101 9.32 -18.62 0.52
N GLY A 102 8.28 -19.10 -0.16
CA GLY A 102 7.22 -19.91 0.42
C GLY A 102 7.74 -21.19 1.07
N HIS A 103 8.56 -21.97 0.36
CA HIS A 103 9.19 -23.17 0.92
C HIS A 103 10.04 -22.87 2.16
N ILE A 104 10.81 -21.78 2.15
CA ILE A 104 11.60 -21.34 3.29
C ILE A 104 10.70 -20.97 4.47
N TYR A 105 9.70 -20.11 4.25
CA TYR A 105 8.90 -19.54 5.33
C TYR A 105 7.92 -20.55 5.94
N LEU A 106 7.37 -21.43 5.11
CA LEU A 106 6.51 -22.54 5.55
C LEU A 106 7.30 -23.72 6.11
N LYS A 107 8.65 -23.63 6.13
CA LYS A 107 9.58 -24.63 6.65
C LYS A 107 9.51 -25.99 5.95
N HIS A 108 9.11 -26.01 4.68
CA HIS A 108 9.01 -27.27 3.92
C HIS A 108 10.35 -28.00 3.84
N LEU A 109 11.46 -27.25 3.77
CA LEU A 109 12.81 -27.80 3.69
C LEU A 109 13.35 -28.33 5.03
N GLU A 110 12.86 -27.82 6.16
CA GLU A 110 13.27 -28.25 7.51
C GLU A 110 12.40 -29.41 8.03
N GLU A 111 11.09 -29.35 7.78
CA GLU A 111 10.11 -30.28 8.36
C GLU A 111 9.96 -31.58 7.56
N PHE A 112 10.32 -31.58 6.27
CA PHE A 112 10.07 -32.71 5.36
C PHE A 112 11.33 -33.25 4.68
N ASP A 113 12.53 -32.99 5.25
CA ASP A 113 13.85 -33.51 4.83
C ASP A 113 14.08 -33.49 3.30
N GLN A 114 13.61 -32.44 2.64
CA GLN A 114 13.88 -32.20 1.22
C GLN A 114 15.26 -31.56 1.06
N THR A 115 16.32 -32.36 1.17
CA THR A 115 17.55 -32.01 0.46
C THR A 115 17.45 -32.58 -0.95
N ILE A 116 17.97 -31.89 -1.97
CA ILE A 116 18.07 -32.39 -3.37
C ILE A 116 18.68 -33.82 -3.42
N LEU A 117 19.45 -34.18 -2.39
CA LEU A 117 20.14 -35.46 -2.22
C LEU A 117 19.32 -36.52 -1.46
N ALA A 118 18.26 -36.14 -0.74
CA ALA A 118 17.42 -37.03 0.06
C ALA A 118 15.99 -37.08 -0.51
N ARG A 119 15.82 -37.75 -1.67
CA ARG A 119 14.49 -38.15 -2.19
C ARG A 119 13.83 -39.27 -1.37
N GLY A 120 13.99 -39.26 -0.04
CA GLY A 120 13.85 -40.45 0.79
C GLY A 120 12.64 -40.54 1.73
N GLY A 121 11.77 -39.53 1.80
CA GLY A 121 10.77 -39.45 2.89
C GLY A 121 9.33 -39.12 2.52
N LEU A 122 9.06 -38.55 1.34
CA LEU A 122 7.72 -38.08 0.94
C LEU A 122 7.16 -38.91 -0.22
N THR A 123 5.84 -39.08 -0.24
CA THR A 123 5.14 -39.55 -1.45
C THR A 123 5.02 -38.43 -2.48
N ASP A 124 4.80 -38.78 -3.75
CA ASP A 124 4.51 -37.79 -4.81
C ASP A 124 3.30 -36.92 -4.46
N GLU A 125 2.28 -37.50 -3.82
CA GLU A 125 1.09 -36.78 -3.36
C GLU A 125 1.41 -35.75 -2.26
N GLU A 126 2.29 -36.09 -1.31
CA GLU A 126 2.72 -35.16 -0.26
C GLU A 126 3.56 -34.02 -0.86
N TYR A 127 4.41 -34.33 -1.83
CA TYR A 127 5.19 -33.33 -2.56
C TYR A 127 4.28 -32.33 -3.29
N ASP A 128 3.31 -32.83 -4.06
CA ASP A 128 2.35 -32.00 -4.80
C ASP A 128 1.56 -31.06 -3.88
N ILE A 129 1.26 -31.51 -2.66
CA ILE A 129 0.61 -30.67 -1.65
C ILE A 129 1.54 -29.52 -1.25
N LEU A 130 2.79 -29.80 -0.86
CA LEU A 130 3.75 -28.77 -0.43
C LEU A 130 4.03 -27.72 -1.52
N GLU A 131 4.16 -28.15 -2.77
CA GLU A 131 4.27 -27.27 -3.95
C GLU A 131 3.04 -26.38 -4.10
N THR A 132 1.84 -26.96 -3.97
CA THR A 132 0.58 -26.22 -4.02
C THR A 132 0.49 -25.19 -2.90
N GLU A 133 0.98 -25.51 -1.69
CA GLU A 133 1.03 -24.56 -0.58
C GLU A 133 1.98 -23.39 -0.87
N ALA A 134 3.15 -23.65 -1.45
CA ALA A 134 4.11 -22.63 -1.87
C ALA A 134 3.54 -21.74 -3.00
N ASP A 135 2.82 -22.33 -3.95
CA ASP A 135 2.11 -21.60 -5.01
C ASP A 135 1.03 -20.66 -4.45
N ILE A 136 0.22 -21.14 -3.49
CA ILE A 136 -0.78 -20.32 -2.81
C ILE A 136 -0.09 -19.17 -2.06
N PHE A 137 0.99 -19.47 -1.33
CA PHE A 137 1.77 -18.47 -0.61
C PHE A 137 2.31 -17.40 -1.56
N ALA A 138 2.91 -17.80 -2.68
CA ALA A 138 3.46 -16.88 -3.67
C ALA A 138 2.38 -16.00 -4.31
N SER A 139 1.26 -16.61 -4.70
CA SER A 139 0.12 -15.94 -5.32
C SER A 139 -0.53 -14.91 -4.38
N GLU A 140 -0.78 -15.27 -3.12
CA GLU A 140 -1.39 -14.38 -2.15
C GLU A 140 -0.41 -13.34 -1.57
N THR A 141 0.90 -13.58 -1.60
CA THR A 141 1.88 -12.57 -1.17
C THR A 141 2.15 -11.55 -2.27
N LEU A 142 2.32 -11.98 -3.53
CA LEU A 142 2.57 -11.06 -4.66
C LEU A 142 1.33 -10.26 -5.06
N ALA A 143 0.15 -10.82 -4.85
CA ALA A 143 -1.12 -10.24 -5.26
C ALA A 143 -2.24 -10.62 -4.25
N PRO A 144 -2.24 -10.07 -3.02
CA PRO A 144 -3.19 -10.48 -1.98
C PRO A 144 -4.64 -10.24 -2.41
N SER A 145 -5.48 -11.27 -2.33
CA SER A 145 -6.85 -11.20 -2.83
C SER A 145 -7.66 -10.09 -2.16
N GLU A 146 -7.53 -9.95 -0.84
CA GLU A 146 -8.22 -8.93 -0.05
C GLU A 146 -7.86 -7.49 -0.47
N VAL A 147 -6.59 -7.25 -0.79
CA VAL A 147 -6.10 -5.95 -1.26
C VAL A 147 -6.64 -5.66 -2.66
N LEU A 148 -6.60 -6.63 -3.56
CA LEU A 148 -7.10 -6.48 -4.92
C LEU A 148 -8.62 -6.21 -4.95
N LEU A 149 -9.39 -6.94 -4.14
CA LEU A 149 -10.83 -6.75 -4.00
C LEU A 149 -11.15 -5.37 -3.42
N SER A 150 -10.42 -4.94 -2.38
CA SER A 150 -10.57 -3.61 -1.77
C SER A 150 -10.30 -2.46 -2.74
N LEU A 151 -9.41 -2.66 -3.72
CA LEU A 151 -9.08 -1.70 -4.78
C LEU A 151 -9.97 -1.83 -6.03
N GLY A 152 -10.81 -2.87 -6.11
CA GLY A 152 -11.57 -3.21 -7.32
C GLY A 152 -10.70 -3.66 -8.49
N TRP A 153 -9.47 -4.14 -8.23
CA TRP A 153 -8.53 -4.60 -9.26
C TRP A 153 -8.75 -6.07 -9.59
N THR A 154 -9.88 -6.38 -10.23
CA THR A 154 -10.30 -7.76 -10.55
C THR A 154 -9.94 -8.19 -11.98
N ASN A 155 -9.65 -7.24 -12.87
CA ASN A 155 -9.29 -7.52 -14.26
C ASN A 155 -7.83 -8.00 -14.40
N TYR A 156 -7.58 -9.08 -15.15
CA TYR A 156 -6.25 -9.66 -15.30
C TYR A 156 -5.19 -8.66 -15.83
N SER A 157 -5.55 -7.74 -16.74
CA SER A 157 -4.62 -6.75 -17.29
C SER A 157 -4.19 -5.74 -16.21
N VAL A 158 -5.11 -5.36 -15.33
CA VAL A 158 -4.81 -4.51 -14.18
C VAL A 158 -3.91 -5.25 -13.20
N ILE A 159 -4.23 -6.50 -12.86
CA ILE A 159 -3.44 -7.34 -11.95
C ILE A 159 -2.02 -7.57 -12.49
N GLU A 160 -1.90 -7.93 -13.77
CA GLU A 160 -0.62 -8.12 -14.46
C GLU A 160 0.27 -6.87 -14.31
N LYS A 161 -0.28 -5.70 -14.65
CA LYS A 161 0.46 -4.43 -14.60
C LYS A 161 0.78 -3.98 -13.17
N ARG A 162 -0.18 -4.06 -12.25
CA ARG A 162 -0.06 -3.53 -10.87
C ARG A 162 0.78 -4.43 -9.96
N CYS A 163 0.66 -5.75 -10.10
CA CYS A 163 1.40 -6.72 -9.29
C CYS A 163 2.71 -7.19 -9.96
N LYS A 164 2.93 -6.79 -11.23
CA LYS A 164 4.06 -7.24 -12.07
C LYS A 164 4.13 -8.77 -12.14
N LEU A 165 2.99 -9.40 -12.40
CA LEU A 165 2.87 -10.85 -12.60
C LEU A 165 3.02 -11.20 -14.08
N SER A 166 3.20 -12.49 -14.38
CA SER A 166 3.05 -12.97 -15.76
C SER A 166 1.58 -12.92 -16.17
N ARG A 167 1.30 -12.78 -17.47
CA ARG A 167 -0.08 -12.81 -18.00
C ARG A 167 -0.83 -14.08 -17.59
N LYS A 168 -0.16 -15.24 -17.56
CA LYS A 168 -0.75 -16.52 -17.12
C LYS A 168 -1.16 -16.46 -15.65
N ALA A 169 -0.24 -16.03 -14.77
CA ALA A 169 -0.51 -15.90 -13.33
C ALA A 169 -1.62 -14.87 -13.04
N ALA A 170 -1.62 -13.74 -13.75
CA ALA A 170 -2.64 -12.72 -13.61
C ALA A 170 -4.04 -13.20 -14.03
N LYS A 171 -4.14 -13.99 -15.12
CA LYS A 171 -5.41 -14.63 -15.52
C LYS A 171 -5.92 -15.61 -14.48
N PHE A 172 -5.05 -16.47 -13.96
CA PHE A 172 -5.41 -17.41 -12.90
C PHE A 172 -5.91 -16.66 -11.65
N LYS A 173 -5.20 -15.61 -11.24
CA LYS A 173 -5.60 -14.77 -10.10
C LYS A 173 -6.95 -14.10 -10.34
N ALA A 174 -7.18 -13.53 -11.53
CA ALA A 174 -8.46 -12.91 -11.87
C ALA A 174 -9.62 -13.91 -11.82
N SER A 175 -9.42 -15.13 -12.32
CA SER A 175 -10.42 -16.22 -12.21
C SER A 175 -10.75 -16.53 -10.76
N ARG A 176 -9.72 -16.70 -9.92
CA ARG A 176 -9.91 -16.96 -8.49
C ARG A 176 -10.65 -15.82 -7.78
N LEU A 177 -10.34 -14.56 -8.10
CA LEU A 177 -11.07 -13.41 -7.56
C LEU A 177 -12.54 -13.41 -8.01
N PHE A 178 -12.80 -13.76 -9.27
CA PHE A 178 -14.16 -13.89 -9.77
C PHE A 178 -14.94 -14.95 -8.98
N ASP A 179 -14.34 -16.10 -8.72
CA ASP A 179 -14.95 -17.16 -7.91
C ASP A 179 -15.27 -16.65 -6.48
N LEU A 180 -14.35 -15.91 -5.85
CA LEU A 180 -14.60 -15.33 -4.52
C LEU A 180 -15.78 -14.34 -4.53
N ILE A 181 -15.86 -13.48 -5.55
CA ILE A 181 -16.95 -12.51 -5.70
C ILE A 181 -18.28 -13.23 -5.93
N PHE A 182 -18.29 -14.22 -6.83
CA PHE A 182 -19.49 -14.99 -7.17
C PHE A 182 -20.05 -15.76 -5.97
N ASN A 183 -19.15 -16.27 -5.12
CA ASN A 183 -19.49 -16.96 -3.88
C ASN A 183 -19.72 -15.99 -2.70
N TRP A 184 -19.83 -14.68 -2.94
CA TRP A 184 -20.09 -13.65 -1.92
C TRP A 184 -19.11 -13.71 -0.73
N VAL A 185 -17.85 -14.06 -0.98
CA VAL A 185 -16.84 -14.15 0.07
C VAL A 185 -16.59 -12.75 0.64
N TYR A 186 -16.87 -12.59 1.93
CA TYR A 186 -16.68 -11.35 2.65
C TYR A 186 -15.19 -11.07 2.85
N VAL A 187 -14.73 -9.89 2.41
CA VAL A 187 -13.40 -9.38 2.76
C VAL A 187 -13.52 -8.64 4.09
N ASP A 188 -12.90 -9.19 5.14
CA ASP A 188 -12.91 -8.55 6.45
C ASP A 188 -12.04 -7.29 6.44
N PRO A 189 -12.61 -6.08 6.64
CA PRO A 189 -11.84 -4.84 6.74
C PRO A 189 -10.87 -4.82 7.94
N ARG A 190 -11.02 -5.75 8.90
CA ARG A 190 -10.15 -5.93 10.06
C ARG A 190 -9.06 -6.99 9.83
N SER A 191 -8.98 -7.59 8.64
CA SER A 191 -7.92 -8.54 8.31
C SER A 191 -6.54 -7.91 8.53
N PRO A 192 -5.58 -8.65 9.11
CA PRO A 192 -4.20 -8.18 9.24
C PRO A 192 -3.57 -7.76 7.90
N ILE A 193 -3.95 -8.40 6.79
CA ILE A 193 -3.48 -8.02 5.46
C ILE A 193 -4.01 -6.63 5.08
N ILE A 194 -5.30 -6.37 5.27
CA ILE A 194 -5.89 -5.05 5.00
C ILE A 194 -5.26 -3.97 5.90
N ALA A 195 -5.04 -4.27 7.18
CA ALA A 195 -4.37 -3.36 8.10
C ALA A 195 -2.95 -2.99 7.61
N ASN A 196 -2.17 -3.98 7.18
CA ASN A 196 -0.83 -3.77 6.62
C ASN A 196 -0.80 -2.92 5.35
N PHE A 197 -1.85 -3.01 4.54
CA PHE A 197 -2.00 -2.28 3.27
C PHE A 197 -2.89 -1.04 3.40
N TYR A 198 -3.28 -0.61 4.60
CA TYR A 198 -4.30 0.43 4.80
C TYR A 198 -4.01 1.70 4.01
N ASP A 199 -2.82 2.28 4.17
CA ASP A 199 -2.41 3.49 3.46
C ASP A 199 -2.39 3.28 1.94
N PHE A 200 -1.89 2.13 1.49
CA PHE A 200 -1.84 1.81 0.07
C PHE A 200 -3.24 1.64 -0.53
N ILE A 201 -4.21 1.10 0.20
CA ILE A 201 -5.60 0.93 -0.25
C ILE A 201 -6.33 2.27 -0.26
N TYR A 202 -6.14 3.07 0.79
CA TYR A 202 -6.94 4.27 1.05
C TYR A 202 -6.26 5.58 0.70
N GLN A 203 -5.07 5.55 0.08
CA GLN A 203 -4.48 6.72 -0.53
C GLN A 203 -5.41 7.33 -1.60
N LYS A 204 -5.57 8.64 -1.52
CA LYS A 204 -6.35 9.44 -2.44
C LYS A 204 -5.48 10.55 -2.98
N LYS A 205 -5.65 10.83 -4.26
CA LYS A 205 -5.11 12.01 -4.91
C LYS A 205 -6.18 12.79 -5.66
N CYS A 206 -5.96 14.08 -5.75
CA CYS A 206 -6.69 14.96 -6.64
C CYS A 206 -5.87 15.24 -7.91
N ASN A 207 -6.44 14.98 -9.09
CA ASN A 207 -5.78 15.31 -10.36
C ASN A 207 -5.83 16.81 -10.71
N HIS A 208 -6.64 17.60 -9.99
CA HIS A 208 -6.79 19.03 -10.23
C HIS A 208 -5.74 19.84 -9.46
N CYS A 209 -5.79 19.79 -8.13
CA CYS A 209 -4.87 20.55 -7.25
C CYS A 209 -3.64 19.74 -6.81
N GLY A 210 -3.54 18.46 -7.14
CA GLY A 210 -2.42 17.60 -6.75
C GLY A 210 -2.44 17.10 -5.30
N TYR A 211 -3.41 17.50 -4.47
CA TYR A 211 -3.46 17.12 -3.06
C TYR A 211 -3.51 15.60 -2.85
N GLY A 212 -2.67 15.08 -1.96
CA GLY A 212 -2.61 13.67 -1.56
C GLY A 212 -2.85 13.48 -0.07
N PHE A 213 -3.64 12.47 0.29
CA PHE A 213 -3.90 12.09 1.68
C PHE A 213 -4.48 10.67 1.78
N ILE A 214 -4.53 10.11 2.99
CA ILE A 214 -5.14 8.79 3.25
C ILE A 214 -6.57 8.97 3.77
N SER A 215 -7.55 8.31 3.15
CA SER A 215 -8.92 8.25 3.67
C SER A 215 -9.74 7.13 3.04
N SER A 216 -10.39 6.32 3.89
CA SER A 216 -11.35 5.30 3.45
C SER A 216 -12.72 5.85 3.07
N LYS A 217 -13.02 7.10 3.48
CA LYS A 217 -14.36 7.71 3.31
C LYS A 217 -14.40 8.84 2.29
N ALA A 218 -13.27 9.51 2.03
CA ALA A 218 -13.24 10.68 1.18
C ALA A 218 -13.57 10.36 -0.29
N LYS A 219 -14.51 11.13 -0.85
CA LYS A 219 -14.95 11.09 -2.25
C LYS A 219 -14.54 12.36 -3.01
N TYR A 220 -14.45 13.48 -2.30
CA TYR A 220 -14.14 14.80 -2.84
C TYR A 220 -12.86 15.35 -2.21
N CYS A 221 -12.13 16.15 -2.98
CA CYS A 221 -10.90 16.77 -2.54
C CYS A 221 -11.23 17.88 -1.54
N PRO A 222 -10.67 17.83 -0.32
CA PRO A 222 -10.94 18.87 0.66
C PRO A 222 -10.36 20.24 0.27
N ILE A 223 -9.43 20.28 -0.69
CA ILE A 223 -8.76 21.52 -1.10
C ILE A 223 -9.51 22.22 -2.25
N CYS A 224 -10.00 21.48 -3.25
CA CYS A 224 -10.60 22.08 -4.45
C CYS A 224 -11.98 21.51 -4.84
N GLY A 225 -12.58 20.65 -4.01
CA GLY A 225 -13.92 20.11 -4.23
C GLY A 225 -14.06 19.06 -5.34
N ASN A 226 -13.02 18.82 -6.15
CA ASN A 226 -13.04 17.84 -7.25
C ASN A 226 -13.07 16.39 -6.75
N LYS A 227 -13.60 15.46 -7.55
CA LYS A 227 -13.59 14.03 -7.21
C LYS A 227 -12.18 13.49 -7.06
N LEU A 228 -11.98 12.63 -6.06
CA LEU A 228 -10.72 11.97 -5.79
C LEU A 228 -10.59 10.66 -6.57
N ILE A 229 -9.34 10.31 -6.88
CA ILE A 229 -9.00 8.99 -7.40
C ILE A 229 -7.95 8.34 -6.50
N TRP A 230 -7.77 7.04 -6.66
CA TRP A 230 -6.70 6.31 -5.97
C TRP A 230 -5.32 6.71 -6.49
N GLY A 231 -4.37 6.85 -5.57
CA GLY A 231 -2.95 7.03 -5.86
C GLY A 231 -2.29 8.11 -5.00
N GLU A 232 -0.99 8.27 -5.20
CA GLU A 232 -0.16 9.23 -4.47
C GLU A 232 -0.37 10.65 -5.01
N GLY A 233 -0.61 11.60 -4.12
CA GLY A 233 -0.63 13.02 -4.47
C GLY A 233 0.78 13.58 -4.63
N LYS A 234 0.85 14.80 -5.17
CA LYS A 234 2.11 15.52 -5.41
C LYS A 234 2.22 16.80 -4.59
N MET A 235 1.15 17.18 -3.89
CA MET A 235 1.05 18.42 -3.13
C MET A 235 0.49 18.14 -1.74
N ILE A 236 1.00 18.87 -0.75
CA ILE A 236 0.43 18.96 0.59
C ILE A 236 0.12 20.45 0.82
N TYR A 237 -1.08 20.74 1.29
CA TYR A 237 -1.54 22.09 1.61
C TYR A 237 -1.54 22.25 3.13
N ASN A 238 -0.53 22.92 3.67
CA ASN A 238 -0.33 23.17 5.11
C ASN A 238 -0.70 24.61 5.50
N ASP A 239 -1.50 25.29 4.69
CA ASP A 239 -1.96 26.67 4.88
C ASP A 239 -3.25 26.76 5.74
N GLY A 240 -3.59 25.68 6.44
CA GLY A 240 -4.73 25.63 7.33
C GLY A 240 -4.40 26.05 8.76
N TYR A 241 -5.37 25.86 9.65
CA TYR A 241 -5.25 26.18 11.06
C TYR A 241 -5.16 24.91 11.90
N ASP A 242 -4.31 24.92 12.93
CA ASP A 242 -4.24 23.85 13.92
C ASP A 242 -5.51 23.82 14.76
N LEU A 243 -6.01 22.60 15.00
CA LEU A 243 -7.28 22.37 15.68
C LEU A 243 -7.08 21.63 17.01
N ASP A 244 -7.91 21.94 17.99
CA ASP A 244 -8.00 21.21 19.26
C ASP A 244 -8.76 19.87 19.09
N GLU A 245 -8.90 19.13 20.19
CA GLU A 245 -9.61 17.85 20.24
C GLU A 245 -11.10 17.94 19.85
N ASN A 246 -11.70 19.14 19.93
CA ASN A 246 -13.08 19.42 19.54
C ASN A 246 -13.20 19.95 18.10
N GLY A 247 -12.08 20.08 17.38
CA GLY A 247 -12.03 20.60 16.01
C GLY A 247 -12.09 22.14 15.92
N ARG A 248 -11.83 22.85 17.03
CA ARG A 248 -11.76 24.32 17.08
C ARG A 248 -10.34 24.79 16.78
N ALA A 249 -10.21 25.87 16.02
CA ALA A 249 -8.90 26.48 15.79
C ALA A 249 -8.27 26.94 17.12
N ILE A 250 -7.02 26.51 17.38
CA ILE A 250 -6.25 26.83 18.60
C ILE A 250 -5.91 28.33 18.67
N LYS A 251 -5.79 28.96 17.50
CA LYS A 251 -5.58 30.39 17.31
C LYS A 251 -6.64 30.94 16.37
N CYS A 252 -7.22 32.10 16.69
CA CYS A 252 -8.34 32.63 15.94
C CYS A 252 -7.90 32.99 14.50
N PRO A 253 -8.50 32.38 13.46
CA PRO A 253 -8.11 32.63 12.07
C PRO A 253 -8.26 34.07 11.56
N ARG A 254 -8.91 34.95 12.33
CA ARG A 254 -9.22 36.33 11.93
C ARG A 254 -8.43 37.38 12.71
N CYS A 255 -8.27 37.21 14.01
CA CYS A 255 -7.64 38.21 14.88
C CYS A 255 -6.48 37.67 15.71
N ASP A 256 -6.04 36.44 15.43
CA ASP A 256 -4.89 35.81 16.08
C ASP A 256 -5.01 35.66 17.61
N ASN A 257 -6.22 35.82 18.17
CA ASN A 257 -6.46 35.56 19.59
C ASN A 257 -6.16 34.10 19.94
N GLU A 258 -5.30 33.89 20.94
CA GLU A 258 -4.90 32.58 21.46
C GLU A 258 -5.67 32.22 22.75
N GLU A 259 -6.38 33.19 23.35
CA GLU A 259 -7.24 32.98 24.51
C GLU A 259 -8.58 32.34 24.10
N ILE A 260 -8.52 31.08 23.67
CA ILE A 260 -9.68 30.31 23.15
C ILE A 260 -10.20 29.31 24.18
N ASN A 261 -9.63 29.29 25.39
CA ASN A 261 -9.95 28.33 26.45
C ASN A 261 -11.29 28.61 27.15
N TYR A 262 -12.38 28.64 26.40
CA TYR A 262 -13.73 28.79 26.90
C TYR A 262 -14.69 27.85 26.18
N LYS A 263 -15.83 27.54 26.81
CA LYS A 263 -16.82 26.55 26.33
C LYS A 263 -17.58 26.95 25.05
N GLY A 264 -17.07 27.85 24.21
CA GLY A 264 -17.77 28.37 23.03
C GLY A 264 -17.08 28.03 21.70
N ASP A 265 -17.85 28.10 20.61
CA ASP A 265 -17.35 27.84 19.24
C ASP A 265 -16.99 29.12 18.47
N TYR A 266 -17.12 30.28 19.10
CA TYR A 266 -16.82 31.57 18.49
C TYR A 266 -15.50 32.12 19.03
N CYS A 267 -15.06 33.29 18.61
CA CYS A 267 -13.95 34.02 19.25
C CYS A 267 -14.55 35.09 20.18
N THR A 268 -14.06 35.19 21.41
CA THR A 268 -14.48 36.21 22.39
C THR A 268 -14.11 37.62 21.96
N ILE A 269 -13.06 37.75 21.15
CA ILE A 269 -12.53 39.05 20.71
C ILE A 269 -13.26 39.57 19.46
N CYS A 270 -13.42 38.72 18.43
CA CYS A 270 -13.93 39.16 17.12
C CYS A 270 -15.20 38.43 16.66
N GLY A 271 -15.73 37.48 17.43
CA GLY A 271 -16.94 36.73 17.08
C GLY A 271 -16.78 35.72 15.93
N THR A 272 -15.56 35.44 15.46
CA THR A 272 -15.33 34.46 14.38
C THR A 272 -15.65 33.05 14.84
N TYR A 273 -16.43 32.30 14.06
CA TYR A 273 -16.67 30.87 14.29
C TYR A 273 -15.39 30.07 14.08
N LEU A 274 -14.99 29.28 15.08
CA LEU A 274 -13.68 28.63 15.18
C LEU A 274 -13.65 27.19 14.70
N ILE A 275 -14.79 26.58 14.39
CA ILE A 275 -14.85 25.19 13.91
C ILE A 275 -14.95 25.18 12.39
N ASN A 276 -14.04 24.48 11.74
CA ASN A 276 -14.18 24.19 10.31
C ASN A 276 -15.13 23.01 10.12
N LYS A 277 -16.30 23.23 9.52
CA LYS A 277 -17.29 22.17 9.28
C LYS A 277 -17.90 22.26 7.90
N CYS A 278 -18.37 21.11 7.42
CA CYS A 278 -19.18 21.03 6.22
C CYS A 278 -20.42 21.92 6.37
N ILE A 279 -20.74 22.71 5.36
CA ILE A 279 -21.96 23.52 5.37
C ILE A 279 -23.14 22.70 4.83
N ASP A 280 -24.31 22.97 5.38
CA ASP A 280 -25.57 22.42 4.91
C ASP A 280 -25.78 22.75 3.43
N LYS A 281 -26.31 21.78 2.68
CA LYS A 281 -26.78 22.01 1.32
C LYS A 281 -28.25 22.40 1.39
N THR A 282 -28.55 23.59 0.93
CA THR A 282 -29.88 24.18 0.92
C THR A 282 -30.42 24.33 -0.50
N GLU A 283 -31.73 24.30 -0.65
CA GLU A 283 -32.46 24.77 -1.84
C GLU A 283 -33.55 25.74 -1.38
N VAL A 284 -34.15 26.42 -2.36
CA VAL A 284 -35.23 27.37 -2.13
C VAL A 284 -36.52 26.74 -2.61
N ASP A 285 -37.56 26.77 -1.77
CA ASP A 285 -38.88 26.29 -2.15
C ASP A 285 -39.58 27.26 -3.11
N ILE A 286 -40.77 26.89 -3.59
CA ILE A 286 -41.59 27.72 -4.49
C ILE A 286 -42.01 29.07 -3.87
N ASN A 287 -41.90 29.21 -2.54
CA ASN A 287 -42.27 30.40 -1.78
C ASN A 287 -41.04 31.26 -1.42
N GLY A 288 -39.84 30.90 -1.85
CA GLY A 288 -38.62 31.62 -1.51
C GLY A 288 -37.98 31.24 -0.17
N ASN A 289 -38.49 30.22 0.53
CA ASN A 289 -37.92 29.77 1.80
C ASN A 289 -36.77 28.81 1.55
N GLU A 290 -35.64 29.05 2.21
CA GLU A 290 -34.50 28.16 2.18
C GLU A 290 -34.76 26.94 3.08
N PHE A 291 -34.56 25.73 2.55
CA PHE A 291 -34.68 24.49 3.31
C PHE A 291 -33.45 23.60 3.11
N ILE A 292 -33.09 22.85 4.15
CA ILE A 292 -31.91 21.97 4.14
C ILE A 292 -32.28 20.67 3.44
N ILE A 293 -31.59 20.38 2.33
CA ILE A 293 -31.69 19.10 1.63
C ILE A 293 -30.72 18.08 2.21
N LYS A 294 -29.56 18.56 2.63
CA LYS A 294 -28.54 17.71 3.23
C LYS A 294 -27.83 18.45 4.34
N GLY A 295 -27.99 17.93 5.55
CA GLY A 295 -27.28 18.43 6.71
C GLY A 295 -25.77 18.26 6.61
N SER A 296 -25.07 19.01 7.44
CA SER A 296 -23.64 18.98 7.61
C SER A 296 -23.12 17.56 7.83
N CYS A 297 -22.00 17.23 7.18
CA CYS A 297 -21.26 16.00 7.45
C CYS A 297 -20.40 16.09 8.72
N GLY A 298 -20.44 17.21 9.45
CA GLY A 298 -19.67 17.47 10.66
C GLY A 298 -18.37 18.26 10.42
N PRO A 299 -17.53 18.36 11.45
CA PRO A 299 -16.22 19.00 11.40
C PRO A 299 -15.28 18.38 10.36
N VAL A 300 -14.36 19.19 9.83
CA VAL A 300 -13.36 18.82 8.82
C VAL A 300 -12.00 19.44 9.16
N PRO A 301 -10.89 18.98 8.56
CA PRO A 301 -9.55 19.54 8.83
C PRO A 301 -9.44 21.05 8.61
N GLY A 302 -8.54 21.72 9.32
CA GLY A 302 -8.42 23.19 9.30
C GLY A 302 -7.94 23.80 7.97
N ASN A 303 -7.37 22.99 7.07
CA ASN A 303 -6.99 23.38 5.71
C ASN A 303 -8.07 23.07 4.66
N ALA A 304 -9.15 22.37 5.05
CA ALA A 304 -10.18 21.94 4.13
C ALA A 304 -11.07 23.12 3.74
N ARG A 305 -11.19 23.36 2.43
CA ARG A 305 -12.12 24.32 1.83
C ARG A 305 -13.46 23.68 1.48
N TYR A 306 -13.44 22.38 1.20
CA TYR A 306 -14.58 21.56 0.83
C TYR A 306 -14.69 20.31 1.71
N CYS A 307 -15.92 19.81 1.89
CA CYS A 307 -16.17 18.59 2.64
C CYS A 307 -15.70 17.36 1.84
N PRO A 308 -14.83 16.50 2.39
CA PRO A 308 -14.35 15.32 1.68
C PRO A 308 -15.44 14.27 1.42
N ILE A 309 -16.60 14.35 2.09
CA ILE A 309 -17.69 13.37 1.98
C ILE A 309 -18.72 13.78 0.93
N CYS A 310 -19.18 15.04 0.95
CA CYS A 310 -20.26 15.52 0.09
C CYS A 310 -19.84 16.58 -0.95
N GLY A 311 -18.65 17.17 -0.82
CA GLY A 311 -18.16 18.22 -1.72
C GLY A 311 -18.70 19.63 -1.44
N SER A 312 -19.56 19.83 -0.43
CA SER A 312 -20.02 21.16 -0.03
C SER A 312 -18.85 22.02 0.47
N GLU A 313 -18.98 23.33 0.32
CA GLU A 313 -18.10 24.31 0.95
C GLU A 313 -18.08 24.15 2.49
N THR A 314 -16.98 24.60 3.09
CA THR A 314 -16.75 24.57 4.54
C THR A 314 -16.84 25.96 5.16
N THR A 315 -17.10 26.04 6.45
CA THR A 315 -17.25 27.33 7.17
C THR A 315 -16.02 28.22 7.01
N PHE A 316 -14.80 27.68 7.09
CA PHE A 316 -13.59 28.49 6.95
C PHE A 316 -13.45 29.09 5.55
N TYR A 317 -13.79 28.34 4.52
CA TYR A 317 -13.73 28.86 3.15
C TYR A 317 -14.83 29.88 2.87
N ARG A 318 -16.07 29.62 3.30
CA ARG A 318 -17.18 30.57 3.14
C ARG A 318 -16.91 31.90 3.86
N MET A 319 -16.31 31.83 5.05
CA MET A 319 -15.94 33.01 5.84
C MET A 319 -14.67 33.71 5.33
N LYS A 320 -14.08 33.23 4.23
CA LYS A 320 -12.83 33.72 3.63
C LYS A 320 -11.64 33.70 4.59
N LEU A 321 -11.64 32.77 5.54
CA LEU A 321 -10.50 32.51 6.43
C LEU A 321 -9.42 31.68 5.72
N LEU A 322 -9.80 30.90 4.71
CA LEU A 322 -8.88 30.23 3.80
C LEU A 322 -8.93 30.91 2.43
N ALA A 323 -7.76 31.21 1.85
CA ALA A 323 -7.68 31.70 0.48
C ALA A 323 -8.07 30.59 -0.54
N PRO A 324 -8.41 30.89 -1.80
CA PRO A 324 -8.50 29.88 -2.84
C PRO A 324 -7.22 29.03 -2.95
N TRP A 325 -7.35 27.77 -3.34
CA TRP A 325 -6.22 26.83 -3.31
C TRP A 325 -5.14 27.18 -4.33
N GLU A 326 -5.49 27.85 -5.42
CA GLU A 326 -4.56 28.33 -6.45
C GLU A 326 -3.56 29.30 -5.82
N LYS A 327 -4.05 30.26 -5.03
CA LYS A 327 -3.20 31.22 -4.31
C LYS A 327 -2.33 30.52 -3.26
N ALA A 328 -2.89 29.55 -2.54
CA ALA A 328 -2.13 28.77 -1.57
C ALA A 328 -0.98 28.00 -2.25
N LYS A 329 -1.27 27.40 -3.41
CA LYS A 329 -0.27 26.67 -4.20
C LYS A 329 0.87 27.58 -4.65
N GLU A 330 0.57 28.77 -5.19
CA GLU A 330 1.58 29.74 -5.61
C GLU A 330 2.53 30.13 -4.47
N ILE A 331 1.97 30.37 -3.26
CA ILE A 331 2.74 30.70 -2.07
C ILE A 331 3.68 29.55 -1.69
N LEU A 332 3.16 28.31 -1.63
CA LEU A 332 3.93 27.12 -1.25
C LEU A 332 5.06 26.79 -2.23
N GLU A 333 4.80 26.94 -3.53
CA GLU A 333 5.81 26.72 -4.57
C GLU A 333 6.92 27.79 -4.51
N THR A 334 6.58 29.04 -4.16
CA THR A 334 7.56 30.12 -4.00
C THR A 334 8.42 29.92 -2.75
N GLN A 335 7.81 29.53 -1.63
CA GLN A 335 8.52 29.19 -0.39
C GLN A 335 9.49 28.01 -0.59
N SER A 336 9.04 26.97 -1.29
CA SER A 336 9.87 25.78 -1.58
C SER A 336 11.11 26.12 -2.42
N LYS A 337 10.96 26.99 -3.43
CA LYS A 337 12.10 27.47 -4.24
C LYS A 337 13.09 28.28 -3.40
N THR A 338 12.58 29.12 -2.50
CA THR A 338 13.41 29.98 -1.64
C THR A 338 14.17 29.14 -0.59
N ALA A 339 13.56 28.09 -0.07
CA ALA A 339 14.20 27.13 0.83
C ALA A 339 15.32 26.35 0.13
N ALA A 340 15.06 25.82 -1.07
CA ALA A 340 16.07 25.10 -1.86
C ALA A 340 17.29 25.98 -2.17
N THR A 341 17.08 27.25 -2.53
CA THR A 341 18.18 28.19 -2.77
C THR A 341 18.97 28.57 -1.51
N LYS A 342 18.42 28.40 -0.31
CA LYS A 342 19.14 28.66 0.95
C LYS A 342 19.97 27.45 1.38
N GLU A 343 19.46 26.24 1.18
CA GLU A 343 20.22 25.01 1.43
C GLU A 343 21.43 24.87 0.49
N ASP A 344 21.36 25.41 -0.73
CA ASP A 344 22.49 25.44 -1.68
C ASP A 344 23.57 26.52 -1.34
N ILE A 345 23.34 27.39 -0.34
CA ILE A 345 24.26 28.49 0.04
C ILE A 345 25.00 28.22 1.37
N GLU A 346 24.62 27.19 2.14
CA GLU A 346 25.35 26.78 3.36
C GLU A 346 26.42 25.71 3.06
N ILE A 347 27.46 26.10 2.32
CA ILE A 347 28.81 25.53 2.46
C ILE A 347 29.75 26.74 2.48
N ASP A 348 30.01 27.27 3.68
CA ASP A 348 31.06 28.26 3.89
C ASP A 348 32.39 27.52 4.00
N GLU A 349 33.34 27.87 3.13
CA GLU A 349 34.64 27.21 2.93
C GLU A 349 35.70 27.66 3.96
N ASP A 350 35.29 28.18 5.12
CA ASP A 350 36.19 28.89 6.05
C ASP A 350 36.31 28.30 7.47
N ASP A 351 36.20 26.97 7.63
CA ASP A 351 36.63 26.30 8.88
C ASP A 351 37.26 24.91 8.63
N LEU A 352 38.46 24.91 8.05
CA LEU A 352 39.40 23.78 8.18
C LEU A 352 40.57 24.22 9.08
N PRO A 353 40.64 23.77 10.34
CA PRO A 353 41.85 23.94 11.12
C PRO A 353 42.93 22.96 10.64
N PHE A 354 44.13 23.51 10.47
CA PHE A 354 45.40 22.85 10.14
C PHE A 354 45.74 21.64 11.02
#